data_AF-A0A173H0F5-F1
#
_entry.id   AF-A0A173H0F5-F1
#
_cell.length_a   1.000
_cell.length_b   1.000
_cell.length_c   1.000
_cell.angle_alpha   90.00
_cell.angle_beta   90.00
_cell.angle_gamma   90.00
#
_symmetry.space_group_name_H-M   'P 1'
#
loop_
_entity.id
_entity.type
_entity.pdbx_description
1 polymer ?
#
loop_
_entity_poly.entity_id
_entity_poly.type
_entity_poly.pdbx_seq_one_letter_code
_entity_poly.pdbx_strand_id
1 'polypeptide(L)'
;MKIRSRAQVLKMVFALAEDSHAQSQPDERGKKSGIDFEARVGSISPGQAIRTLLRIAERSESHVELRFGDEVLTSSQVLRRFGDMRPWGELVSQQFVFQYGVAASFGHCFIQVEERYPGVAREWEEWLGSFTARKGFVQAWVSDSEYNRWQNVTDPYEYELAGRDCSNLRKRSNGLPPPLEMEIVDVSINPGRWVLRSGYVEAIGSRMVSAN
;
A
#
# COMPACT_ATOMS: atom_id res chain seq x y z
N MET A 1 -4.12 19.39 19.22
CA MET A 1 -4.31 18.56 18.00
C MET A 1 -3.77 19.34 16.82
N LYS A 2 -2.69 18.89 16.15
CA LYS A 2 -2.17 19.58 14.95
C LYS A 2 -3.11 19.26 13.79
N ILE A 3 -3.76 20.28 13.23
CA ILE A 3 -4.59 20.14 12.03
C ILE A 3 -3.63 19.85 10.86
N ARG A 4 -3.74 18.65 10.28
CA ARG A 4 -2.99 18.28 9.07
C ARG A 4 -3.66 18.94 7.87
N SER A 5 -2.89 19.58 7.00
CA SER A 5 -3.40 20.29 5.81
C SER A 5 -3.53 19.40 4.58
N ARG A 6 -2.99 18.20 4.60
CA ARG A 6 -3.02 17.24 3.49
C ARG A 6 -3.46 15.87 3.96
N ALA A 7 -4.15 15.16 3.06
CA ALA A 7 -4.57 13.78 3.28
C ALA A 7 -3.35 12.86 3.28
N GLN A 8 -3.40 11.87 4.16
CA GLN A 8 -2.34 10.88 4.28
C GLN A 8 -2.83 9.47 3.97
N VAL A 9 -1.88 8.63 3.61
CA VAL A 9 -2.06 7.20 3.40
C VAL A 9 -1.13 6.43 4.32
N LEU A 10 -1.71 5.49 5.06
CA LEU A 10 -1.01 4.47 5.80
C LEU A 10 -0.92 3.20 4.94
N LYS A 11 0.30 2.74 4.68
CA LYS A 11 0.53 1.46 4.00
C LYS A 11 1.23 0.50 4.95
N MET A 12 0.68 -0.70 5.06
CA MET A 12 1.18 -1.78 5.91
C MET A 12 1.50 -2.98 5.04
N VAL A 13 2.66 -3.60 5.26
CA VAL A 13 3.13 -4.75 4.49
C VAL A 13 3.25 -5.97 5.41
N PHE A 14 2.77 -7.09 4.93
CA PHE A 14 2.85 -8.39 5.59
C PHE A 14 3.50 -9.41 4.67
N ALA A 15 4.34 -10.28 5.21
CA ALA A 15 4.82 -11.44 4.49
C ALA A 15 3.62 -12.32 4.07
N LEU A 16 3.80 -13.11 3.02
CA LEU A 16 2.93 -14.25 2.76
C LEU A 16 3.50 -15.45 3.51
N ALA A 17 2.63 -16.30 4.05
CA ALA A 17 3.07 -17.63 4.44
C ALA A 17 3.44 -18.34 3.13
N GLU A 18 4.69 -18.77 2.98
CA GLU A 18 5.05 -19.67 1.90
C GLU A 18 4.17 -20.93 2.05
N ASP A 19 3.41 -21.28 1.00
CA ASP A 19 3.09 -22.69 0.80
C ASP A 19 4.43 -23.41 0.66
N SER A 20 4.56 -24.53 1.37
CA SER A 20 5.76 -25.35 1.62
C SER A 20 6.52 -25.89 0.39
N HIS A 21 6.36 -25.29 -0.79
CA HIS A 21 6.91 -25.74 -2.06
C HIS A 21 7.87 -24.76 -2.73
N ALA A 22 7.95 -23.51 -2.28
CA ALA A 22 9.07 -22.65 -2.68
C ALA A 22 10.24 -22.95 -1.75
N GLN A 23 11.10 -23.89 -2.15
CA GLN A 23 12.43 -24.00 -1.57
C GLN A 23 13.06 -22.61 -1.62
N SER A 24 13.20 -22.00 -0.46
CA SER A 24 14.03 -20.83 -0.22
C SER A 24 15.41 -21.12 -0.82
N GLN A 25 15.68 -20.62 -2.02
CA GLN A 25 17.06 -20.40 -2.43
C GLN A 25 17.59 -19.37 -1.44
N PRO A 26 18.59 -19.72 -0.61
CA PRO A 26 19.22 -18.73 0.24
C PRO A 26 19.79 -17.68 -0.69
N ASP A 27 19.41 -16.41 -0.49
CA ASP A 27 20.08 -15.30 -1.17
C ASP A 27 21.57 -15.37 -0.76
N GLU A 28 22.42 -15.84 -1.68
CA GLU A 28 23.86 -16.03 -1.43
C GLU A 28 24.55 -14.72 -1.02
N ARG A 29 23.89 -13.56 -1.20
CA ARG A 29 24.35 -12.26 -0.73
C ARG A 29 24.39 -12.17 0.79
N GLY A 30 23.47 -12.81 1.52
CA GLY A 30 23.39 -12.76 2.98
C GLY A 30 24.57 -13.44 3.67
N LYS A 31 24.97 -14.63 3.18
CA LYS A 31 26.08 -15.41 3.74
C LYS A 31 27.44 -14.71 3.69
N LYS A 32 27.66 -13.78 2.75
CA LYS A 32 28.90 -12.99 2.68
C LYS A 32 28.91 -11.79 3.63
N SER A 33 27.77 -11.39 4.18
CA SER A 33 27.61 -10.16 4.97
C SER A 33 27.49 -10.38 6.48
N GLY A 34 27.37 -11.64 6.94
CA GLY A 34 27.11 -11.94 8.35
C GLY A 34 25.71 -11.50 8.83
N ILE A 35 24.80 -11.22 7.89
CA ILE A 35 23.42 -10.83 8.18
C ILE A 35 22.56 -12.09 8.10
N ASP A 36 21.99 -12.47 9.24
CA ASP A 36 20.99 -13.55 9.31
C ASP A 36 19.64 -13.02 8.85
N PHE A 37 19.08 -13.68 7.84
CA PHE A 37 17.73 -13.45 7.38
C PHE A 37 16.78 -14.42 8.09
N GLU A 38 15.95 -13.91 8.99
CA GLU A 38 14.86 -14.71 9.56
C GLU A 38 13.73 -14.83 8.53
N ALA A 39 13.33 -16.07 8.24
CA ALA A 39 12.14 -16.35 7.46
C ALA A 39 10.90 -15.85 8.22
N ARG A 40 10.28 -14.77 7.74
CA ARG A 40 9.06 -14.24 8.33
C ARG A 40 7.86 -15.04 7.84
N VAL A 41 7.47 -16.04 8.61
CA VAL A 41 6.27 -16.83 8.33
C VAL A 41 5.06 -16.18 9.00
N GLY A 42 4.06 -15.85 8.19
CA GLY A 42 2.77 -15.34 8.64
C GLY A 42 2.17 -14.41 7.61
N SER A 43 0.86 -14.47 7.43
CA SER A 43 0.12 -13.51 6.60
C SER A 43 -1.10 -13.02 7.35
N ILE A 44 -1.56 -11.82 7.02
CA ILE A 44 -2.90 -11.39 7.37
C ILE A 44 -3.87 -11.84 6.28
N SER A 45 -4.91 -12.58 6.65
CA SER A 45 -5.95 -12.93 5.69
C SER A 45 -6.77 -11.69 5.32
N PRO A 46 -7.35 -11.62 4.11
CA PRO A 46 -8.23 -10.52 3.73
C PRO A 46 -9.32 -10.32 4.79
N GLY A 47 -10.09 -11.36 5.12
CA GLY A 47 -11.14 -11.29 6.13
C GLY A 47 -10.67 -10.80 7.50
N GLN A 48 -9.42 -11.04 7.92
CA GLN A 48 -8.87 -10.44 9.13
C GLN A 48 -8.50 -8.96 8.94
N ALA A 49 -7.94 -8.59 7.79
CA ALA A 49 -7.63 -7.22 7.45
C ALA A 49 -8.87 -6.34 7.51
N ILE A 50 -9.94 -6.68 6.79
CA ILE A 50 -11.14 -5.83 6.75
C ILE A 50 -11.93 -5.81 8.05
N ARG A 51 -11.99 -6.93 8.78
CA ARG A 51 -12.59 -6.92 10.14
C ARG A 51 -11.86 -5.93 11.04
N THR A 52 -10.53 -5.89 10.92
CA THR A 52 -9.71 -4.98 11.73
C THR A 52 -9.93 -3.53 11.29
N LEU A 53 -9.91 -3.26 9.98
CA LEU A 53 -10.15 -1.92 9.42
C LEU A 53 -11.53 -1.39 9.78
N LEU A 54 -12.58 -2.17 9.56
CA LEU A 54 -13.96 -1.80 9.87
C LEU A 54 -14.12 -1.46 11.35
N ARG A 55 -13.59 -2.28 12.24
CA ARG A 55 -13.64 -2.03 13.69
C ARG A 55 -12.95 -0.72 14.08
N ILE A 56 -11.86 -0.34 13.40
CA ILE A 56 -11.16 0.92 13.66
C ILE A 56 -11.96 2.09 13.06
N ALA A 57 -12.46 1.94 11.84
CA ALA A 57 -13.28 2.95 11.17
C ALA A 57 -14.58 3.27 11.92
N GLU A 58 -15.25 2.26 12.46
CA GLU A 58 -16.47 2.39 13.29
C GLU A 58 -16.27 3.22 14.57
N ARG A 59 -15.02 3.45 15.00
CA ARG A 59 -14.70 4.37 16.11
C ARG A 59 -14.63 5.83 15.67
N SER A 60 -14.42 6.06 14.38
CA SER A 60 -14.21 7.38 13.77
C SER A 60 -15.43 7.86 12.99
N GLU A 61 -16.21 6.92 12.44
CA GLU A 61 -17.45 7.16 11.69
C GLU A 61 -18.64 6.57 12.46
N SER A 62 -19.69 7.37 12.68
CA SER A 62 -20.92 6.89 13.35
C SER A 62 -21.68 5.83 12.54
N HIS A 63 -21.52 5.84 11.21
CA HIS A 63 -22.05 4.85 10.28
C HIS A 63 -21.06 4.63 9.13
N VAL A 64 -20.43 3.46 9.09
CA VAL A 64 -19.53 3.07 7.99
C VAL A 64 -20.35 2.46 6.87
N GLU A 65 -20.73 3.29 5.89
CA GLU A 65 -21.22 2.82 4.60
C GLU A 65 -20.03 2.62 3.66
N LEU A 66 -19.89 1.42 3.08
CA LEU A 66 -18.81 1.12 2.14
C LEU A 66 -19.34 1.08 0.72
N ARG A 67 -18.55 1.61 -0.20
CA ARG A 67 -18.79 1.54 -1.64
C ARG A 67 -17.74 0.68 -2.32
N PHE A 68 -18.20 -0.15 -3.25
CA PHE A 68 -17.36 -0.88 -4.18
C PHE A 68 -17.89 -0.66 -5.60
N GLY A 69 -17.17 0.14 -6.41
CA GLY A 69 -17.75 0.71 -7.62
C GLY A 69 -19.00 1.54 -7.28
N ASP A 70 -20.12 1.25 -7.93
CA ASP A 70 -21.40 1.93 -7.72
C ASP A 70 -22.26 1.30 -6.61
N GLU A 71 -21.85 0.15 -6.06
CA GLU A 71 -22.63 -0.59 -5.06
C GLU A 71 -22.34 -0.10 -3.65
N VAL A 72 -23.39 0.14 -2.87
CA VAL A 72 -23.31 0.42 -1.42
C VAL A 72 -23.49 -0.88 -0.65
N LEU A 73 -22.56 -1.16 0.26
CA LEU A 73 -22.46 -2.39 1.03
C LEU A 73 -22.36 -2.09 2.53
N THR A 74 -23.03 -2.91 3.34
CA THR A 74 -22.86 -2.93 4.79
C THR A 74 -21.59 -3.71 5.19
N SER A 75 -21.10 -3.49 6.42
CA SER A 75 -19.96 -4.24 6.98
C SER A 75 -20.11 -5.76 6.83
N SER A 76 -21.31 -6.31 7.04
CA SER A 76 -21.56 -7.76 6.93
C SER A 76 -21.53 -8.25 5.48
N GLN A 77 -22.07 -7.48 4.54
CA GLN A 77 -22.02 -7.81 3.10
C GLN A 77 -20.58 -7.75 2.58
N VAL A 78 -19.82 -6.74 3.00
CA VAL A 78 -18.40 -6.60 2.71
C VAL A 78 -17.62 -7.80 3.23
N LEU A 79 -17.83 -8.21 4.49
CA LEU A 79 -17.16 -9.37 5.06
C LEU A 79 -17.47 -10.66 4.30
N ARG A 80 -18.73 -10.86 3.93
CA ARG A 80 -19.15 -12.05 3.18
C ARG A 80 -18.55 -12.08 1.78
N ARG A 81 -18.48 -10.93 1.10
CA ARG A 81 -18.01 -10.85 -0.29
C ARG A 81 -16.50 -10.89 -0.40
N PHE A 82 -15.83 -10.17 0.48
CA PHE A 82 -14.41 -9.90 0.37
C PHE A 82 -13.58 -10.76 1.31
N GLY A 83 -14.17 -11.35 2.37
CA GLY A 83 -13.44 -12.07 3.42
C GLY A 83 -12.44 -13.13 2.94
N ASP A 84 -12.72 -13.77 1.81
CA ASP A 84 -11.85 -14.80 1.21
C ASP A 84 -11.21 -14.33 -0.12
N MET A 85 -11.49 -13.10 -0.57
CA MET A 85 -11.03 -12.56 -1.84
C MET A 85 -9.58 -12.03 -1.74
N ARG A 86 -8.71 -12.51 -2.62
CA ARG A 86 -7.31 -12.09 -2.74
C ARG A 86 -6.99 -11.73 -4.20
N PRO A 87 -6.68 -10.47 -4.54
CA PRO A 87 -6.84 -9.21 -3.78
C PRO A 87 -8.29 -8.69 -3.82
N TRP A 88 -8.60 -7.62 -3.07
CA TRP A 88 -9.82 -6.84 -3.31
C TRP A 88 -9.47 -5.41 -3.73
N GLY A 89 -10.32 -4.81 -4.57
CA GLY A 89 -10.16 -3.44 -5.05
C GLY A 89 -10.37 -2.39 -3.95
N GLU A 90 -10.59 -1.15 -4.35
CA GLU A 90 -10.84 -0.05 -3.42
C GLU A 90 -12.23 -0.16 -2.79
N LEU A 91 -12.27 -0.11 -1.47
CA LEU A 91 -13.49 0.02 -0.67
C LEU A 91 -13.55 1.41 -0.06
N VAL A 92 -14.53 2.19 -0.46
CA VAL A 92 -14.61 3.61 -0.17
C VAL A 92 -15.66 3.86 0.91
N SER A 93 -15.26 4.41 2.06
CA SER A 93 -16.17 4.94 3.07
C SER A 93 -16.38 6.45 2.90
N GLN A 94 -17.07 7.07 3.86
CA GLN A 94 -17.20 8.52 3.89
C GLN A 94 -15.86 9.21 4.08
N GLN A 95 -14.99 8.68 4.96
CA GLN A 95 -13.72 9.33 5.31
C GLN A 95 -12.48 8.60 4.81
N PHE A 96 -12.59 7.35 4.37
CA PHE A 96 -11.44 6.51 4.03
C PHE A 96 -11.58 5.78 2.70
N VAL A 97 -10.44 5.41 2.13
CA VAL A 97 -10.34 4.39 1.08
C VAL A 97 -9.49 3.24 1.61
N PHE A 98 -10.02 2.02 1.55
CA PHE A 98 -9.35 0.81 1.99
C PHE A 98 -8.96 -0.06 0.81
N GLN A 99 -7.78 -0.66 0.87
CA GLN A 99 -7.31 -1.59 -0.14
C GLN A 99 -6.56 -2.76 0.49
N TYR A 100 -6.69 -3.95 -0.13
CA TYR A 100 -5.86 -5.10 0.17
C TYR A 100 -5.32 -5.68 -1.13
N GLY A 101 -4.00 -5.70 -1.25
CA GLY A 101 -3.32 -6.25 -2.41
C GLY A 101 -2.42 -7.43 -2.06
N VAL A 102 -2.17 -8.28 -3.05
CA VAL A 102 -1.24 -9.41 -2.95
C VAL A 102 -0.18 -9.27 -4.03
N ALA A 103 1.08 -9.24 -3.62
CA ALA A 103 2.25 -9.26 -4.49
C ALA A 103 2.94 -10.61 -4.35
N ALA A 104 2.31 -11.66 -4.88
CA ALA A 104 2.72 -13.06 -4.67
C ALA A 104 4.18 -13.32 -5.11
N SER A 105 4.58 -12.82 -6.27
CA SER A 105 5.95 -12.93 -6.79
C SER A 105 7.01 -12.24 -5.91
N PHE A 106 6.57 -11.38 -4.99
CA PHE A 106 7.41 -10.67 -4.04
C PHE A 106 7.16 -11.12 -2.59
N GLY A 107 6.42 -12.22 -2.38
CA GLY A 107 6.24 -12.85 -1.07
C GLY A 107 5.53 -11.98 -0.03
N HIS A 108 4.70 -11.00 -0.43
CA HIS A 108 3.99 -10.14 0.53
C HIS A 108 2.57 -9.78 0.09
N CYS A 109 1.76 -9.39 1.06
CA CYS A 109 0.49 -8.69 0.87
C CYS A 109 0.56 -7.33 1.56
N PHE A 110 -0.36 -6.43 1.21
CA PHE A 110 -0.42 -5.11 1.82
C PHE A 110 -1.83 -4.70 2.14
N ILE A 111 -1.95 -3.85 3.15
CA ILE A 111 -3.15 -3.13 3.51
C ILE A 111 -2.86 -1.65 3.35
N GLN A 112 -3.76 -0.94 2.67
CA GLN A 112 -3.70 0.51 2.55
C GLN A 112 -4.96 1.14 3.17
N VAL A 113 -4.74 2.22 3.90
CA VAL A 113 -5.79 3.11 4.41
C VAL A 113 -5.44 4.52 3.99
N GLU A 114 -6.28 5.12 3.17
CA GLU A 114 -6.11 6.49 2.69
C GLU A 114 -7.20 7.39 3.25
N GLU A 115 -6.81 8.56 3.75
CA GLU A 115 -7.74 9.61 4.14
C GLU A 115 -8.37 10.26 2.89
N ARG A 116 -9.69 10.41 2.89
CA ARG A 116 -10.40 11.24 1.89
C ARG A 116 -10.33 12.72 2.21
N TYR A 117 -10.16 13.06 3.49
CA TYR A 117 -10.04 14.43 3.96
C TYR A 117 -8.86 14.54 4.95
N PRO A 118 -8.08 15.63 4.91
CA PRO A 118 -6.94 15.80 5.81
C PRO A 118 -7.32 15.63 7.28
N GLY A 119 -6.58 14.77 7.99
CA GLY A 119 -6.67 14.71 9.45
C GLY A 119 -7.70 13.72 10.01
N VAL A 120 -8.56 13.11 9.19
CA VAL A 120 -9.65 12.23 9.66
C VAL A 120 -9.18 10.97 10.37
N ALA A 121 -8.00 10.43 10.02
CA ALA A 121 -7.41 9.28 10.73
C ALA A 121 -6.96 9.62 12.15
N ARG A 122 -6.85 10.91 12.49
CA ARG A 122 -6.27 11.47 13.72
C ARG A 122 -4.84 10.98 13.97
N GLU A 123 -4.67 9.84 14.65
CA GLU A 123 -3.40 9.24 15.05
C GLU A 123 -3.23 7.89 14.35
N TRP A 124 -2.25 7.79 13.44
CA TRP A 124 -2.02 6.55 12.67
C TRP A 124 -1.51 5.39 13.53
N GLU A 125 -0.92 5.71 14.69
CA GLU A 125 -0.49 4.75 15.69
C GLU A 125 -1.65 3.89 16.20
N GLU A 126 -2.86 4.46 16.34
CA GLU A 126 -4.06 3.72 16.74
C GLU A 126 -4.47 2.69 15.69
N TRP A 127 -4.31 3.04 14.41
CA TRP A 127 -4.57 2.14 13.29
C TRP A 127 -3.56 1.00 13.29
N LEU A 128 -2.29 1.32 13.46
CA LEU A 128 -1.18 0.38 13.43
C LEU A 128 -1.21 -0.63 14.58
N GLY A 129 -1.65 -0.24 15.79
CA GLY A 129 -1.60 -1.09 16.98
C GLY A 129 -2.28 -2.46 16.80
N SER A 130 -3.35 -2.55 16.01
CA SER A 130 -4.06 -3.81 15.74
C SER A 130 -3.38 -4.72 14.71
N PHE A 131 -2.33 -4.21 14.05
CA PHE A 131 -1.63 -4.86 12.95
C PHE A 131 -0.19 -5.23 13.30
N THR A 132 0.53 -4.37 14.04
CA THR A 132 1.95 -4.57 14.38
C THR A 132 2.20 -5.81 15.24
N ALA A 133 1.23 -6.21 16.08
CA ALA A 133 1.34 -7.40 16.92
C ALA A 133 1.12 -8.73 16.15
N ARG A 134 0.76 -8.68 14.86
CA ARG A 134 0.45 -9.88 14.08
C ARG A 134 1.70 -10.49 13.47
N LYS A 135 1.76 -11.83 13.47
CA LYS A 135 2.80 -12.57 12.75
C LYS A 135 2.79 -12.20 11.27
N GLY A 136 3.99 -12.05 10.71
CA GLY A 136 4.17 -11.67 9.32
C GLY A 136 4.17 -10.16 9.08
N PHE A 137 3.92 -9.29 10.07
CA PHE A 137 4.10 -7.85 9.88
C PHE A 137 5.55 -7.54 9.46
N VAL A 138 5.71 -6.83 8.35
CA VAL A 138 7.02 -6.48 7.79
C VAL A 138 7.39 -5.06 8.18
N GLN A 139 6.54 -4.12 7.80
CA GLN A 139 6.75 -2.68 7.97
C GLN A 139 5.44 -1.94 7.74
N ALA A 140 5.44 -0.66 8.13
CA ALA A 140 4.43 0.29 7.70
C ALA A 140 5.03 1.68 7.58
N TRP A 141 4.40 2.53 6.76
CA TRP A 141 4.76 3.93 6.65
C TRP A 141 3.53 4.78 6.38
N VAL A 142 3.63 6.05 6.78
CA VAL A 142 2.66 7.09 6.46
C VAL A 142 3.29 8.00 5.42
N SER A 143 2.50 8.35 4.40
CA SER A 143 2.91 9.31 3.39
C SER A 143 1.76 10.26 3.06
N ASP A 144 2.10 11.41 2.49
CA ASP A 144 1.13 12.31 1.87
C ASP A 144 0.53 11.63 0.62
N SER A 145 -0.80 11.56 0.53
CA SER A 145 -1.48 10.77 -0.51
C SER A 145 -1.20 11.28 -1.91
N GLU A 146 -1.27 12.61 -2.11
CA GLU A 146 -1.05 13.24 -3.41
C GLU A 146 0.41 13.12 -3.83
N TYR A 147 1.34 13.43 -2.94
CA TYR A 147 2.77 13.26 -3.18
C TYR A 147 3.09 11.80 -3.51
N ASN A 148 2.63 10.84 -2.71
CA ASN A 148 2.88 9.42 -2.95
C ASN A 148 2.36 8.98 -4.33
N ARG A 149 1.16 9.42 -4.74
CA ARG A 149 0.62 9.14 -6.08
C ARG A 149 1.59 9.65 -7.16
N TRP A 150 1.89 10.94 -7.16
CA TRP A 150 2.67 11.54 -8.26
C TRP A 150 4.14 11.13 -8.29
N GLN A 151 4.71 10.65 -7.18
CA GLN A 151 6.05 10.08 -7.20
C GLN A 151 6.10 8.66 -7.80
N ASN A 152 4.94 7.98 -7.95
CA ASN A 152 4.87 6.58 -8.37
C ASN A 152 4.05 6.34 -9.66
N VAL A 153 3.27 7.30 -10.15
CA VAL A 153 2.54 7.18 -11.41
C VAL A 153 3.51 7.18 -12.60
N THR A 154 3.49 6.09 -13.36
CA THR A 154 4.29 5.91 -14.58
C THR A 154 3.50 6.13 -15.86
N ASP A 155 2.17 6.02 -15.82
CA ASP A 155 1.32 6.18 -16.99
C ASP A 155 1.06 7.67 -17.28
N PRO A 156 1.47 8.21 -18.44
CA PRO A 156 1.18 9.59 -18.84
C PRO A 156 -0.33 9.92 -18.86
N TYR A 157 -1.19 8.96 -19.16
CA TYR A 157 -2.63 9.18 -19.25
C TYR A 157 -3.24 9.57 -17.89
N GLU A 158 -2.67 9.07 -16.78
CA GLU A 158 -3.11 9.47 -15.43
C GLU A 158 -2.82 10.95 -15.14
N TYR A 159 -1.78 11.54 -15.74
CA TYR A 159 -1.50 12.97 -15.62
C TYR A 159 -2.51 13.78 -16.43
N GLU A 160 -2.82 13.34 -17.66
CA GLU A 160 -3.82 13.97 -18.52
C GLU A 160 -5.20 14.01 -17.85
N LEU A 161 -5.67 12.87 -17.33
CA LEU A 161 -6.95 12.79 -16.60
C LEU A 161 -7.00 13.70 -15.38
N ALA A 162 -5.86 13.97 -14.74
CA ALA A 162 -5.76 14.88 -13.60
C ALA A 162 -5.52 16.34 -14.00
N GLY A 163 -5.47 16.66 -15.30
CA GLY A 163 -5.15 18.00 -15.80
C GLY A 163 -3.73 18.47 -15.44
N ARG A 164 -2.78 17.53 -15.29
CA ARG A 164 -1.38 17.82 -14.98
C ARG A 164 -0.51 17.62 -16.21
N ASP A 165 0.40 18.58 -16.44
CA ASP A 165 1.38 18.47 -17.51
C ASP A 165 2.55 17.56 -17.08
N CYS A 166 2.80 16.50 -17.85
CA CYS A 166 3.95 15.60 -17.69
C CYS A 166 4.97 15.70 -18.84
N SER A 167 4.83 16.67 -19.75
CA SER A 167 5.69 16.83 -20.93
C SER A 167 7.18 16.98 -20.58
N ASN A 168 7.45 17.66 -19.45
CA ASN A 168 8.80 17.92 -18.94
C ASN A 168 9.36 16.80 -18.05
N LEU A 169 8.60 15.74 -17.78
CA LEU A 169 9.09 14.62 -16.99
C LEU A 169 9.98 13.72 -17.84
N ARG A 170 10.99 13.12 -17.21
CA ARG A 170 11.81 12.10 -17.85
C ARG A 170 10.93 10.92 -18.25
N LYS A 171 11.19 10.36 -19.43
CA LYS A 171 10.44 9.22 -19.97
C LYS A 171 11.37 8.07 -20.34
N ARG A 172 10.83 6.85 -20.39
CA ARG A 172 11.54 5.63 -20.81
C ARG A 172 10.58 4.67 -21.50
N SER A 173 11.12 3.75 -22.31
CA SER A 173 10.32 2.62 -22.84
C SER A 173 9.88 1.69 -21.70
N ASN A 174 8.67 1.14 -21.82
CA ASN A 174 8.16 0.10 -20.90
C ASN A 174 8.85 -1.26 -21.07
N GLY A 175 9.74 -1.41 -22.07
CA GLY A 175 10.51 -2.63 -22.32
C GLY A 175 9.70 -3.78 -22.92
N LEU A 176 8.45 -3.52 -23.34
CA LEU A 176 7.64 -4.50 -24.06
C LEU A 176 7.95 -4.48 -25.56
N PRO A 177 7.86 -5.62 -26.26
CA PRO A 177 8.05 -5.64 -27.70
C PRO A 177 6.91 -4.93 -28.43
N PRO A 178 7.13 -4.43 -29.66
CA PRO A 178 6.06 -3.93 -30.53
C PRO A 178 4.93 -4.97 -30.71
N PRO A 179 3.65 -4.57 -30.78
CA PRO A 179 3.11 -3.20 -30.74
C PRO A 179 2.78 -2.69 -29.33
N LEU A 180 3.17 -3.41 -28.27
CA LEU A 180 2.90 -3.06 -26.87
C LEU A 180 3.93 -2.09 -26.29
N GLU A 181 4.94 -1.74 -27.08
CA GLU A 181 5.93 -0.73 -26.72
C GLU A 181 5.25 0.62 -26.51
N MET A 182 5.47 1.21 -25.33
CA MET A 182 4.93 2.50 -24.95
C MET A 182 5.96 3.30 -24.17
N GLU A 183 5.83 4.62 -24.26
CA GLU A 183 6.61 5.56 -23.47
C GLU A 183 5.91 5.79 -22.12
N ILE A 184 6.65 5.59 -21.03
CA ILE A 184 6.17 5.80 -19.66
C ILE A 184 7.00 6.85 -18.95
N VAL A 185 6.42 7.51 -17.95
CA VAL A 185 7.14 8.41 -17.04
C VAL A 185 8.17 7.60 -16.23
N ASP A 186 9.42 8.06 -16.26
CA ASP A 186 10.53 7.45 -15.53
C ASP A 186 10.58 7.97 -14.09
N VAL A 187 10.02 7.19 -13.17
CA VAL A 187 10.03 7.48 -11.73
C VAL A 187 11.27 6.97 -11.01
N SER A 188 12.28 6.43 -11.72
CA SER A 188 13.44 5.74 -11.11
C SER A 188 14.37 6.63 -10.28
N ILE A 189 14.18 7.95 -10.28
CA ILE A 189 14.93 8.91 -9.46
C ILE A 189 14.03 9.68 -8.49
N ASN A 190 12.72 9.41 -8.51
CA ASN A 190 11.74 10.15 -7.74
C ASN A 190 11.94 9.91 -6.23
N PRO A 191 12.06 10.98 -5.41
CA PRO A 191 12.01 10.85 -3.97
C PRO A 191 10.58 10.54 -3.54
N GLY A 192 10.37 9.53 -2.71
CA GLY A 192 9.04 9.06 -2.31
C GLY A 192 8.53 7.88 -3.14
N ARG A 193 9.29 7.43 -4.15
CA ARG A 193 8.93 6.21 -4.88
C ARG A 193 9.05 4.98 -3.97
N TRP A 194 8.26 3.96 -4.26
CA TRP A 194 8.44 2.65 -3.67
C TRP A 194 8.93 1.62 -4.68
N VAL A 195 9.69 0.63 -4.19
CA VAL A 195 10.24 -0.46 -4.99
C VAL A 195 9.86 -1.78 -4.35
N LEU A 196 9.27 -2.68 -5.12
CA LEU A 196 8.97 -4.04 -4.66
C LEU A 196 10.26 -4.85 -4.59
N ARG A 197 10.47 -5.51 -3.45
CA ARG A 197 11.57 -6.45 -3.20
C ARG A 197 11.01 -7.77 -2.71
N SER A 198 11.82 -8.83 -2.76
CA SER A 198 11.39 -10.12 -2.20
C SER A 198 11.21 -9.98 -0.68
N GLY A 199 9.99 -10.20 -0.20
CA GLY A 199 9.59 -10.14 1.20
C GLY A 199 9.32 -8.74 1.76
N TYR A 200 9.57 -7.66 1.02
CA TYR A 200 9.35 -6.28 1.52
C TYR A 200 9.20 -5.24 0.40
N VAL A 201 8.88 -4.01 0.79
CA VAL A 201 8.81 -2.83 -0.08
C VAL A 201 9.83 -1.79 0.40
N GLU A 202 10.66 -1.25 -0.47
CA GLU A 202 11.49 -0.10 -0.13
C GLU A 202 10.67 1.16 -0.35
N ALA A 203 10.39 1.94 0.70
CA ALA A 203 9.85 3.30 0.57
C ALA A 203 10.99 4.31 0.63
N ILE A 204 11.33 4.94 -0.51
CA ILE A 204 12.49 5.83 -0.60
C ILE A 204 12.08 7.22 -0.11
N GLY A 205 12.42 7.59 1.11
CA GLY A 205 12.19 8.95 1.60
C GLY A 205 13.08 9.99 0.91
N SER A 206 12.61 11.24 0.82
CA SER A 206 13.54 12.36 0.65
C SER A 206 14.37 12.49 1.94
N ARG A 207 15.62 12.94 1.81
CA ARG A 207 16.46 13.22 2.99
C ARG A 207 15.78 14.30 3.81
N MET A 208 15.24 13.95 4.98
CA MET A 208 14.79 14.93 5.96
C MET A 208 16.00 15.75 6.40
N VAL A 209 16.04 17.02 6.02
CA VAL A 209 16.89 17.98 6.72
C VAL A 209 16.12 18.35 7.98
N SER A 210 16.57 17.88 9.14
CA SER A 210 16.07 18.42 10.40
C SER A 210 16.37 19.92 10.40
N ALA A 211 15.32 20.74 10.43
CA ALA A 211 15.49 22.13 10.83
C ALA A 211 15.94 22.09 12.30
N ASN A 212 17.22 22.37 12.53
CA ASN A 212 17.74 22.74 13.83
C ASN A 212 17.26 24.13 14.20
#